data_AF-A0A1G9YUJ6-F1
#
_entry.id   AF-A0A1G9YUJ6-F1
#
_cell.length_a   1.000
_cell.length_b   1.000
_cell.length_c   1.000
_cell.angle_alpha   90.00
_cell.angle_beta   90.00
_cell.angle_gamma   90.00
#
_symmetry.space_group_name_H-M   'P 1'
#
loop_
_entity.id
_entity.type
_entity.pdbx_description
1 polymer ?
#
loop_
_entity_poly.entity_id
_entity_poly.type
_entity_poly.pdbx_seq_one_letter_code
_entity_poly.pdbx_strand_id
1 'polypeptide(L)'
;MASKAVRALLVAFAALVLTAGAVMPAMAQESPELIIKNTGEVSAQARHFNEVETPQTLYQCPALFCNKGEVLPGQALGEICIMDAEGYGWALVYNRANGHTGFVNRLRLKHPDPQIQCKDVGQYGYVVQDATLYQCPATHCNKGVAEAYDHLRVECYIDVNDGWYWIWVYNASNHHEGLLREPTNHGLERC
;
A
#
# COMPACT_ATOMS: atom_id res chain seq x y z
N MET A 1 65.78 -34.16 -17.75
CA MET A 1 65.40 -34.77 -19.04
C MET A 1 63.95 -35.24 -18.93
N ALA A 2 63.12 -34.96 -19.93
CA ALA A 2 61.68 -35.27 -19.89
C ALA A 2 61.39 -36.74 -20.23
N SER A 3 60.23 -37.25 -19.81
CA SER A 3 59.35 -38.06 -20.68
C SER A 3 58.03 -38.44 -19.99
N LYS A 4 56.91 -37.98 -20.58
CA LYS A 4 55.62 -38.69 -20.77
C LYS A 4 55.04 -39.43 -19.54
N ALA A 5 54.01 -38.96 -18.86
CA ALA A 5 52.65 -38.67 -19.34
C ALA A 5 51.94 -39.85 -20.05
N VAL A 6 50.68 -40.09 -19.63
CA VAL A 6 49.57 -40.80 -20.30
C VAL A 6 49.31 -42.28 -19.95
N ARG A 7 48.05 -42.55 -19.50
CA ARG A 7 47.34 -43.84 -19.23
C ARG A 7 47.79 -44.62 -17.98
N ALA A 8 46.94 -45.27 -17.17
CA ALA A 8 45.47 -45.37 -17.03
C ALA A 8 45.18 -46.18 -15.72
N LEU A 9 44.03 -46.19 -15.02
CA LEU A 9 42.71 -45.51 -15.10
C LEU A 9 42.03 -45.53 -13.69
N LEU A 10 40.76 -45.07 -13.58
CA LEU A 10 39.73 -45.41 -12.57
C LEU A 10 40.14 -45.68 -11.09
N VAL A 11 39.72 -44.79 -10.18
CA VAL A 11 38.50 -45.00 -9.36
C VAL A 11 37.87 -43.62 -9.11
N ALA A 12 36.64 -43.42 -9.56
CA ALA A 12 35.81 -42.30 -9.13
C ALA A 12 34.91 -42.78 -7.99
N PHE A 13 34.94 -42.13 -6.83
CA PHE A 13 33.84 -42.21 -5.87
C PHE A 13 33.59 -40.88 -5.18
N ALA A 14 32.34 -40.48 -5.22
CA ALA A 14 31.85 -39.14 -4.93
C ALA A 14 32.05 -38.68 -3.48
N ALA A 15 32.48 -37.43 -3.33
CA ALA A 15 32.26 -36.60 -2.15
C ALA A 15 32.11 -35.12 -2.55
N LEU A 16 31.36 -34.85 -3.64
CA LEU A 16 30.93 -33.49 -3.95
C LEU A 16 29.81 -33.12 -2.97
N VAL A 17 30.19 -32.59 -1.81
CA VAL A 17 29.24 -32.00 -0.86
C VAL A 17 28.70 -30.72 -1.49
N LEU A 18 27.65 -30.89 -2.29
CA LEU A 18 26.76 -29.82 -2.70
C LEU A 18 26.13 -29.27 -1.43
N THR A 19 26.75 -28.23 -0.87
CA THR A 19 26.04 -27.27 -0.01
C THR A 19 25.10 -26.48 -0.89
N ALA A 20 24.04 -27.15 -1.35
CA ALA A 20 22.83 -26.53 -1.83
C ALA A 20 22.18 -25.86 -0.61
N GLY A 21 22.73 -24.72 -0.21
CA GLY A 21 22.04 -23.76 0.62
C GLY A 21 20.82 -23.34 -0.16
N ALA A 22 19.69 -24.00 0.11
CA ALA A 22 18.41 -23.61 -0.42
C ALA A 22 18.16 -22.20 0.08
N VAL A 23 18.37 -21.21 -0.79
CA VAL A 23 17.84 -19.87 -0.61
C VAL A 23 16.34 -20.05 -0.69
N MET A 24 15.71 -20.29 0.46
CA MET A 24 14.26 -20.29 0.57
C MET A 24 13.81 -18.93 0.06
N PRO A 25 12.95 -18.85 -0.97
CA PRO A 25 12.37 -17.58 -1.35
C PRO A 25 11.59 -17.07 -0.13
N ALA A 26 11.81 -15.82 0.26
CA ALA A 26 11.10 -15.17 1.36
C ALA A 26 9.65 -14.87 0.94
N MET A 27 8.85 -15.94 0.84
CA MET A 27 7.46 -16.01 0.38
C MET A 27 6.55 -16.55 1.49
N ALA A 28 6.92 -16.31 2.74
CA ALA A 28 6.22 -16.79 3.94
C ALA A 28 6.10 -15.68 5.00
N GLN A 29 5.94 -14.43 4.57
CA GLN A 29 5.24 -13.45 5.39
C GLN A 29 3.77 -13.56 5.00
N GLU A 30 2.96 -14.09 5.92
CA GLU A 30 1.52 -14.25 5.70
C GLU A 30 0.88 -12.89 5.45
N SER A 31 0.15 -12.77 4.33
CA SER A 31 -0.75 -11.64 4.12
C SER A 31 -1.89 -11.74 5.12
N PRO A 32 -2.36 -10.64 5.74
CA PRO A 32 -3.66 -10.66 6.38
C PRO A 32 -4.72 -11.02 5.31
N GLU A 33 -5.66 -11.91 5.62
CA GLU A 33 -6.73 -12.22 4.66
C GLU A 33 -7.73 -11.06 4.62
N LEU A 34 -7.69 -10.30 3.51
CA LEU A 34 -8.68 -9.28 3.16
C LEU A 34 -9.90 -9.90 2.48
N ILE A 35 -11.08 -9.74 3.08
CA ILE A 35 -12.35 -10.18 2.51
C ILE A 35 -13.13 -8.97 2.02
N ILE A 36 -13.39 -8.90 0.71
CA ILE A 36 -14.22 -7.86 0.08
C ILE A 36 -15.64 -8.40 -0.17
N LYS A 37 -16.65 -7.63 0.20
CA LYS A 37 -18.05 -7.87 -0.17
C LYS A 37 -18.40 -6.92 -1.30
N ASN A 38 -18.78 -7.45 -2.46
CA ASN A 38 -19.17 -6.61 -3.60
C ASN A 38 -20.52 -5.91 -3.29
N THR A 39 -20.43 -4.63 -2.96
CA THR A 39 -21.53 -3.76 -2.51
C THR A 39 -22.06 -2.84 -3.61
N GLY A 40 -21.48 -2.85 -4.81
CA GLY A 40 -21.84 -1.94 -5.90
C GLY A 40 -21.48 -0.47 -5.63
N GLU A 41 -20.51 -0.22 -4.75
CA GLU A 41 -20.08 1.12 -4.35
C GLU A 41 -19.23 1.80 -5.42
N VAL A 42 -19.25 3.14 -5.41
CA VAL A 42 -18.61 3.95 -6.45
C VAL A 42 -17.11 3.99 -6.20
N SER A 43 -16.34 3.50 -7.18
CA SER A 43 -14.90 3.79 -7.24
C SER A 43 -14.74 5.29 -7.47
N ALA A 44 -14.29 6.00 -6.43
CA ALA A 44 -14.11 7.44 -6.46
C ALA A 44 -12.90 7.88 -7.30
N GLN A 45 -12.08 6.92 -7.78
CA GLN A 45 -10.92 7.08 -8.67
C GLN A 45 -10.38 8.49 -8.71
N ALA A 46 -9.27 8.72 -8.01
CA ALA A 46 -8.64 10.02 -7.80
C ALA A 46 -8.15 10.67 -9.12
N ARG A 47 -9.11 11.14 -9.93
CA ARG A 47 -9.03 11.34 -11.39
C ARG A 47 -8.61 12.73 -11.78
N HIS A 48 -8.89 13.73 -10.94
CA HIS A 48 -8.47 15.10 -11.19
C HIS A 48 -7.10 15.36 -10.56
N PHE A 49 -6.40 16.33 -11.15
CA PHE A 49 -5.09 16.75 -10.69
C PHE A 49 -5.25 17.91 -9.71
N ASN A 50 -4.95 17.62 -8.46
CA ASN A 50 -4.90 18.57 -7.37
C ASN A 50 -3.45 18.76 -6.90
N GLU A 51 -3.17 19.82 -6.16
CA GLU A 51 -1.84 20.14 -5.66
C GLU A 51 -1.91 21.10 -4.46
N VAL A 52 -0.77 21.34 -3.81
CA VAL A 52 -0.62 22.26 -2.67
C VAL A 52 0.25 23.47 -3.05
N GLU A 53 0.03 24.62 -2.41
CA GLU A 53 0.85 25.83 -2.63
C GLU A 53 2.19 25.80 -1.89
N THR A 54 2.22 25.18 -0.71
CA THR A 54 3.40 25.06 0.16
C THR A 54 3.45 23.63 0.71
N PRO A 55 4.62 23.11 1.13
CA PRO A 55 4.71 21.75 1.69
C PRO A 55 3.67 21.49 2.77
N GLN A 56 2.94 20.38 2.66
CA GLN A 56 1.93 19.96 3.64
C GLN A 56 2.27 18.57 4.19
N THR A 57 1.90 18.35 5.44
CA THR A 57 1.90 17.00 6.04
C THR A 57 0.72 16.19 5.51
N LEU A 58 0.99 14.92 5.18
CA LEU A 58 -0.02 13.89 4.94
C LEU A 58 -0.18 13.03 6.20
N TYR A 59 -1.31 13.13 6.88
CA TYR A 59 -1.56 12.41 8.13
C TYR A 59 -2.22 11.05 7.84
N GLN A 60 -1.79 9.97 8.48
CA GLN A 60 -2.37 8.64 8.25
C GLN A 60 -3.80 8.46 8.83
N CYS A 61 -4.28 9.44 9.58
CA CYS A 61 -5.64 9.55 10.08
C CYS A 61 -5.97 11.05 10.22
N PRO A 62 -7.25 11.47 10.29
CA PRO A 62 -7.65 12.88 10.19
C PRO A 62 -7.45 13.64 11.53
N ALA A 63 -6.23 13.58 12.06
CA ALA A 63 -5.85 14.16 13.36
C ALA A 63 -4.38 14.60 13.37
N LEU A 64 -4.07 15.72 14.04
CA LEU A 64 -2.75 16.37 14.01
C LEU A 64 -1.62 15.58 14.71
N PHE A 65 -1.98 14.57 15.49
CA PHE A 65 -1.08 13.67 16.22
C PHE A 65 -0.87 12.31 15.53
N CYS A 66 -1.43 12.09 14.33
CA CYS A 66 -1.23 10.87 13.57
C CYS A 66 0.19 10.77 12.94
N ASN A 67 0.52 9.59 12.39
CA ASN A 67 1.72 9.37 11.57
C ASN A 67 1.76 10.35 10.38
N LYS A 68 2.98 10.77 9.98
CA LYS A 68 3.20 11.94 9.11
C LYS A 68 4.06 11.60 7.90
N GLY A 69 3.46 11.66 6.71
CA GLY A 69 4.13 11.82 5.43
C GLY A 69 4.17 13.28 4.99
N GLU A 70 4.61 13.53 3.76
CA GLU A 70 4.71 14.88 3.17
C GLU A 70 4.24 14.89 1.72
N VAL A 71 3.65 16.02 1.31
CA VAL A 71 3.46 16.41 -0.08
C VAL A 71 4.12 17.76 -0.34
N LEU A 72 4.83 17.86 -1.46
CA LEU A 72 5.50 19.09 -1.91
C LEU A 72 4.69 19.78 -3.02
N PRO A 73 4.83 21.11 -3.21
CA PRO A 73 4.20 21.82 -4.32
C PRO A 73 4.55 21.24 -5.70
N GLY A 74 3.59 21.24 -6.62
CA GLY A 74 3.75 20.66 -7.95
C GLY A 74 3.67 19.12 -8.01
N GLN A 75 3.48 18.42 -6.89
CA GLN A 75 3.16 17.00 -6.89
C GLN A 75 1.67 16.78 -7.15
N ALA A 76 1.37 15.90 -8.11
CA ALA A 76 0.01 15.52 -8.47
C ALA A 76 -0.65 14.72 -7.34
N LEU A 77 -1.59 15.35 -6.64
CA LEU A 77 -2.52 14.70 -5.73
C LEU A 77 -3.80 14.34 -6.48
N GLY A 78 -4.28 13.12 -6.32
CA GLY A 78 -5.68 12.81 -6.55
C GLY A 78 -6.42 12.83 -5.21
N GLU A 79 -7.54 13.55 -5.11
CA GLU A 79 -8.45 13.49 -3.97
C GLU A 79 -9.36 12.25 -4.11
N ILE A 80 -9.45 11.44 -3.06
CA ILE A 80 -10.21 10.18 -3.05
C ILE A 80 -11.57 10.42 -2.40
N CYS A 81 -11.56 11.05 -1.24
CA CYS A 81 -12.74 11.32 -0.44
C CYS A 81 -12.44 12.38 0.62
N ILE A 82 -13.49 12.84 1.31
CA ILE A 82 -13.36 13.80 2.40
C ILE A 82 -14.10 13.33 3.67
N MET A 83 -13.70 13.88 4.80
CA MET A 83 -14.41 13.76 6.08
C MET A 83 -14.13 14.95 6.98
N ASP A 84 -15.08 15.31 7.84
CA ASP A 84 -14.90 16.36 8.85
C ASP A 84 -14.49 15.73 10.20
N ALA A 85 -13.35 16.16 10.76
CA ALA A 85 -12.84 15.68 12.04
C ALA A 85 -12.03 16.77 12.77
N GLU A 86 -12.11 16.80 14.10
CA GLU A 86 -11.42 17.80 14.95
C GLU A 86 -11.71 19.27 14.61
N GLY A 87 -12.83 19.55 13.92
CA GLY A 87 -13.19 20.90 13.44
C GLY A 87 -12.56 21.28 12.10
N TYR A 88 -11.90 20.35 11.40
CA TYR A 88 -11.32 20.54 10.08
C TYR A 88 -11.97 19.63 9.04
N GLY A 89 -12.14 20.14 7.82
CA GLY A 89 -12.41 19.31 6.66
C GLY A 89 -11.11 18.69 6.14
N TRP A 90 -11.02 17.37 6.17
CA TRP A 90 -9.88 16.60 5.69
C TRP A 90 -10.19 15.99 4.32
N ALA A 91 -9.25 16.11 3.40
CA ALA A 91 -9.25 15.43 2.13
C ALA A 91 -8.23 14.29 2.19
N LEU A 92 -8.68 13.07 1.91
CA LEU A 92 -7.84 11.89 1.78
C LEU A 92 -7.32 11.85 0.34
N VAL A 93 -5.99 11.88 0.18
CA VAL A 93 -5.33 12.00 -1.13
C VAL A 93 -4.39 10.85 -1.42
N TYR A 94 -4.16 10.59 -2.70
CA TYR A 94 -3.05 9.78 -3.20
C TYR A 94 -2.07 10.67 -3.98
N ASN A 95 -0.82 10.69 -3.53
CA ASN A 95 0.27 11.43 -4.15
C ASN A 95 0.89 10.57 -5.27
N ARG A 96 0.47 10.86 -6.51
CA ARG A 96 0.90 10.14 -7.71
C ARG A 96 2.40 10.28 -8.00
N ALA A 97 3.10 11.22 -7.36
CA ALA A 97 4.54 11.44 -7.58
C ALA A 97 5.45 10.53 -6.73
N ASN A 98 4.98 10.05 -5.58
CA ASN A 98 5.79 9.22 -4.66
C ASN A 98 5.04 8.00 -4.08
N GLY A 99 3.78 7.79 -4.44
CA GLY A 99 2.97 6.67 -3.97
C GLY A 99 2.49 6.79 -2.51
N HIS A 100 2.72 7.92 -1.85
CA HIS A 100 2.17 8.15 -0.51
C HIS A 100 0.68 8.47 -0.57
N THR A 101 -0.03 8.11 0.49
CA THR A 101 -1.41 8.52 0.73
C THR A 101 -1.56 9.12 2.13
N GLY A 102 -2.75 9.61 2.47
CA GLY A 102 -3.00 10.31 3.74
C GLY A 102 -3.94 11.50 3.62
N PHE A 103 -4.35 11.99 4.78
CA PHE A 103 -5.21 13.14 4.95
C PHE A 103 -4.41 14.44 4.94
N VAL A 104 -4.90 15.42 4.18
CA VAL A 104 -4.48 16.82 4.22
C VAL A 104 -5.68 17.70 4.54
N ASN A 105 -5.47 18.84 5.19
CA ASN A 105 -6.55 19.82 5.36
C ASN A 105 -7.02 20.30 3.98
N ARG A 106 -8.32 20.12 3.66
CA ARG A 106 -8.88 20.36 2.33
C ARG A 106 -8.72 21.80 1.85
N LEU A 107 -8.60 22.78 2.76
CA LEU A 107 -8.32 24.18 2.43
C LEU A 107 -6.89 24.43 1.93
N ARG A 108 -6.03 23.41 1.90
CA ARG A 108 -4.66 23.47 1.36
C ARG A 108 -4.56 22.98 -0.08
N LEU A 109 -5.63 22.37 -0.60
CA LEU A 109 -5.75 21.89 -1.96
C LEU A 109 -6.17 23.04 -2.90
N LYS A 110 -5.46 23.23 -4.01
CA LYS A 110 -5.78 24.30 -4.97
C LYS A 110 -7.03 24.03 -5.80
N HIS A 111 -7.30 22.76 -6.10
CA HIS A 111 -8.35 22.33 -7.00
C HIS A 111 -9.18 21.20 -6.36
N PRO A 112 -9.82 21.46 -5.21
CA PRO A 112 -10.53 20.44 -4.44
C PRO A 112 -11.66 19.82 -5.25
N ASP A 113 -11.77 18.49 -5.15
CA ASP A 113 -12.74 17.71 -5.90
C ASP A 113 -14.17 17.85 -5.35
N PRO A 114 -15.20 17.46 -6.13
CA PRO A 114 -16.55 17.33 -5.62
C PRO A 114 -16.60 16.52 -4.32
N GLN A 115 -17.41 16.97 -3.37
CA GLN A 115 -17.47 16.39 -2.03
C GLN A 115 -18.07 14.97 -2.04
N ILE A 116 -17.20 13.96 -2.03
CA ILE A 116 -17.54 12.54 -1.80
C ILE A 116 -17.06 12.16 -0.40
N GLN A 117 -17.92 11.56 0.43
CA GLN A 117 -17.56 11.22 1.81
C GLN A 117 -16.79 9.89 1.86
N CYS A 118 -15.79 9.77 2.73
CA CYS A 118 -14.98 8.53 2.83
C CYS A 118 -15.77 7.26 3.20
N LYS A 119 -16.96 7.42 3.80
CA LYS A 119 -17.90 6.32 4.04
C LYS A 119 -18.63 5.83 2.79
N ASP A 120 -18.62 6.58 1.69
CA ASP A 120 -19.39 6.31 0.46
C ASP A 120 -18.45 5.96 -0.74
N VAL A 121 -17.15 5.72 -0.47
CA VAL A 121 -16.09 5.37 -1.43
C VAL A 121 -15.59 3.95 -1.21
N GLY A 122 -15.21 3.26 -2.29
CA GLY A 122 -14.65 1.91 -2.25
C GLY A 122 -15.66 0.83 -1.87
N GLN A 123 -15.33 -0.42 -2.17
CA GLN A 123 -16.11 -1.58 -1.77
C GLN A 123 -15.97 -1.84 -0.27
N TYR A 124 -17.01 -2.35 0.38
CA TYR A 124 -16.91 -2.81 1.76
C TYR A 124 -16.00 -4.04 1.86
N GLY A 125 -15.07 -4.03 2.82
CA GLY A 125 -14.27 -5.19 3.18
C GLY A 125 -13.98 -5.25 4.67
N TYR A 126 -13.23 -6.27 5.08
CA TYR A 126 -12.66 -6.41 6.42
C TYR A 126 -11.45 -7.34 6.39
N VAL A 127 -10.55 -7.19 7.36
CA VAL A 127 -9.45 -8.14 7.59
C VAL A 127 -9.87 -9.17 8.64
N VAL A 128 -9.45 -10.43 8.50
CA VAL A 128 -9.77 -11.49 9.50
C VAL A 128 -8.86 -11.46 10.73
N GLN A 129 -7.74 -10.75 10.63
CA GLN A 129 -6.69 -10.65 11.65
C GLN A 129 -6.03 -9.26 11.59
N ASP A 130 -5.26 -8.90 12.62
CA ASP A 130 -4.55 -7.62 12.66
C ASP A 130 -3.63 -7.45 11.44
N ALA A 131 -3.73 -6.28 10.81
CA ALA A 131 -3.09 -5.96 9.55
C ALA A 131 -2.33 -4.64 9.63
N THR A 132 -1.15 -4.57 9.01
CA THR A 132 -0.40 -3.31 8.89
C THR A 132 -0.91 -2.49 7.71
N LEU A 133 -1.30 -1.24 7.97
CA LEU A 133 -1.65 -0.26 6.94
C LEU A 133 -0.40 0.58 6.59
N TYR A 134 0.12 0.41 5.37
CA TYR A 134 1.33 1.09 4.91
C TYR A 134 0.99 2.40 4.20
N GLN A 135 1.54 3.54 4.63
CA GLN A 135 1.23 4.84 4.01
C GLN A 135 1.75 5.00 2.56
N CYS A 136 2.65 4.12 2.10
CA CYS A 136 3.07 4.02 0.70
C CYS A 136 3.41 2.55 0.36
N PRO A 137 3.62 2.17 -0.92
CA PRO A 137 3.76 0.76 -1.32
C PRO A 137 5.16 0.19 -1.03
N ALA A 138 5.58 0.26 0.24
CA ALA A 138 6.87 -0.16 0.73
C ALA A 138 6.80 -0.57 2.21
N THR A 139 7.47 -1.65 2.59
CA THR A 139 7.43 -2.18 3.97
C THR A 139 8.18 -1.34 5.01
N HIS A 140 8.83 -0.26 4.59
CA HIS A 140 9.66 0.65 5.40
C HIS A 140 9.09 2.09 5.52
N CYS A 141 7.82 2.29 5.16
CA CYS A 141 7.12 3.56 5.36
C CYS A 141 6.46 3.65 6.75
N ASN A 142 5.69 4.73 6.99
CA ASN A 142 4.80 4.86 8.14
C ASN A 142 3.73 3.76 8.17
N LYS A 143 3.38 3.31 9.39
CA LYS A 143 2.53 2.14 9.62
C LYS A 143 1.39 2.45 10.58
N GLY A 144 0.17 2.25 10.11
CA GLY A 144 -1.03 2.13 10.91
C GLY A 144 -1.39 0.67 11.13
N VAL A 145 -2.51 0.43 11.81
CA VAL A 145 -3.06 -0.90 12.07
C VAL A 145 -4.55 -0.89 11.70
N ALA A 146 -5.01 -1.97 11.07
CA ALA A 146 -6.40 -2.39 11.11
C ALA A 146 -6.47 -3.61 12.04
N GLU A 147 -7.36 -3.57 13.02
CA GLU A 147 -7.58 -4.68 13.96
C GLU A 147 -8.43 -5.77 13.30
N ALA A 148 -8.37 -6.99 13.82
CA ALA A 148 -9.21 -8.09 13.34
C ALA A 148 -10.70 -7.69 13.28
N TYR A 149 -11.32 -7.89 12.11
CA TYR A 149 -12.70 -7.54 11.76
C TYR A 149 -13.01 -6.04 11.59
N ASP A 150 -12.00 -5.18 11.51
CA ASP A 150 -12.20 -3.76 11.18
C ASP A 150 -12.88 -3.59 9.81
N HIS A 151 -13.81 -2.62 9.75
CA HIS A 151 -14.54 -2.32 8.53
C HIS A 151 -13.68 -1.46 7.60
N LEU A 152 -13.39 -1.98 6.42
CA LEU A 152 -12.57 -1.31 5.42
C LEU A 152 -13.40 -0.82 4.22
N ARG A 153 -12.95 0.29 3.64
CA ARG A 153 -13.35 0.81 2.35
C ARG A 153 -12.20 0.59 1.37
N VAL A 154 -12.40 -0.30 0.40
CA VAL A 154 -11.37 -0.85 -0.48
C VAL A 154 -11.57 -0.31 -1.90
N GLU A 155 -10.64 0.52 -2.38
CA GLU A 155 -10.86 1.33 -3.60
C GLU A 155 -10.18 0.74 -4.85
N CYS A 156 -8.85 0.69 -4.83
CA CYS A 156 -8.04 0.34 -6.00
C CYS A 156 -6.72 -0.33 -5.57
N TYR A 157 -6.00 -0.93 -6.52
CA TYR A 157 -4.65 -1.46 -6.29
C TYR A 157 -3.56 -0.58 -6.91
N ILE A 158 -2.42 -0.52 -6.24
CA ILE A 158 -1.17 0.01 -6.77
C ILE A 158 -0.26 -1.17 -7.11
N ASP A 159 0.31 -1.13 -8.31
CA ASP A 159 1.30 -2.10 -8.79
C ASP A 159 2.67 -1.41 -8.92
N VAL A 160 3.62 -1.92 -8.13
CA VAL A 160 5.02 -1.48 -8.08
C VAL A 160 6.00 -2.57 -8.54
N ASN A 161 5.51 -3.66 -9.15
CA ASN A 161 6.31 -4.79 -9.64
C ASN A 161 7.18 -5.50 -8.58
N ASP A 162 6.84 -5.45 -7.27
CA ASP A 162 7.53 -6.21 -6.21
C ASP A 162 7.01 -7.65 -6.03
N GLY A 163 6.07 -8.07 -6.87
CA GLY A 163 5.38 -9.36 -6.79
C GLY A 163 4.12 -9.34 -5.93
N TRP A 164 3.70 -8.17 -5.43
CA TRP A 164 2.54 -7.98 -4.56
C TRP A 164 1.63 -6.87 -5.09
N TYR A 165 0.35 -6.95 -4.72
CA TYR A 165 -0.61 -5.88 -4.97
C TYR A 165 -0.76 -5.05 -3.71
N TRP A 166 -0.66 -3.73 -3.85
CA TRP A 166 -0.81 -2.80 -2.74
C TRP A 166 -2.22 -2.22 -2.78
N ILE A 167 -3.11 -2.84 -2.02
CA ILE A 167 -4.54 -2.56 -2.00
C ILE A 167 -4.80 -1.34 -1.12
N TRP A 168 -5.28 -0.26 -1.71
CA TRP A 168 -5.62 0.93 -0.96
C TRP A 168 -6.90 0.73 -0.15
N VAL A 169 -6.83 1.05 1.14
CA VAL A 169 -7.94 0.95 2.09
C VAL A 169 -8.04 2.17 3.00
N TYR A 170 -9.28 2.55 3.29
CA TYR A 170 -9.63 3.41 4.42
C TYR A 170 -10.35 2.58 5.50
N ASN A 171 -9.83 2.59 6.72
CA ASN A 171 -10.41 1.90 7.86
C ASN A 171 -11.52 2.76 8.48
N ALA A 172 -12.77 2.35 8.28
CA ALA A 172 -13.94 3.04 8.80
C ALA A 172 -14.18 2.82 10.31
N SER A 173 -13.51 1.86 10.95
CA SER A 173 -13.58 1.66 12.41
C SER A 173 -12.74 2.70 13.17
N ASN A 174 -11.52 2.95 12.71
CA ASN A 174 -10.53 3.76 13.45
C ASN A 174 -10.02 5.01 12.69
N HIS A 175 -10.53 5.25 11.48
CA HIS A 175 -10.19 6.35 10.58
C HIS A 175 -8.73 6.37 10.08
N HIS A 176 -7.96 5.30 10.23
CA HIS A 176 -6.66 5.17 9.57
C HIS A 176 -6.82 4.85 8.08
N GLU A 177 -5.86 5.29 7.29
CA GLU A 177 -5.73 4.92 5.88
C GLU A 177 -4.41 4.16 5.63
N GLY A 178 -4.34 3.47 4.50
CA GLY A 178 -3.08 3.00 3.96
C GLY A 178 -3.27 1.90 2.92
N LEU A 179 -2.18 1.19 2.66
CA LEU A 179 -2.12 0.08 1.73
C LEU A 179 -1.99 -1.24 2.50
N LEU A 180 -2.83 -2.21 2.18
CA LEU A 180 -2.61 -3.63 2.49
C LEU A 180 -1.76 -4.26 1.38
N ARG A 181 -0.95 -5.26 1.71
CA ARG A 181 -0.02 -5.89 0.77
C ARG A 181 -0.48 -7.32 0.49
N GLU A 182 -1.26 -7.50 -0.56
CA GLU A 182 -1.96 -8.74 -0.89
C GLU A 182 -1.32 -9.53 -2.04
N PRO A 183 -1.48 -10.87 -2.09
CA PRO A 183 -1.03 -11.70 -3.20
C PRO A 183 -1.96 -11.61 -4.43
N THR A 184 -3.13 -10.96 -4.32
CA THR A 184 -4.07 -10.75 -5.43
C THR A 184 -4.58 -9.31 -5.45
N ASN A 185 -5.08 -8.84 -6.59
CA ASN A 185 -5.75 -7.53 -6.68
C ASN A 185 -7.24 -7.56 -6.31
N HIS A 186 -7.79 -8.73 -5.90
CA HIS A 186 -9.22 -8.93 -5.62
C HIS A 186 -10.18 -8.47 -6.73
N GLY A 187 -9.73 -8.37 -7.98
CA GLY A 187 -10.51 -7.84 -9.10
C GLY A 187 -10.72 -6.31 -9.09
N LEU A 188 -9.99 -5.57 -8.26
CA LEU A 188 -10.00 -4.11 -8.22
C LEU A 188 -9.34 -3.52 -9.48
N GLU A 189 -9.68 -2.27 -9.78
CA GLU A 189 -8.98 -1.47 -10.81
C GLU A 189 -7.70 -0.83 -10.24
N ARG A 190 -6.84 -0.34 -11.15
CA ARG A 190 -5.55 0.29 -10.81
C ARG A 190 -5.73 1.77 -10.46
N CYS A 191 -5.01 2.24 -9.44
CA CYS A 191 -4.88 3.67 -9.09
C CYS A 191 -3.93 4.43 -10.06
#